data_AF-W7UXD9-F1
#
_entry.id   AF-W7UXD9-F1
#
_cell.length_a   1.000
_cell.length_b   1.000
_cell.length_c   1.000
_cell.angle_alpha   90.00
_cell.angle_beta   90.00
_cell.angle_gamma   90.00
#
_symmetry.space_group_name_H-M   'P 1'
#
loop_
_entity.id
_entity.type
_entity.pdbx_description
1 polymer ?
#
loop_
_entity_poly.entity_id
_entity_poly.type
_entity_poly.pdbx_seq_one_letter_code
_entity_poly.pdbx_strand_id
1 'polypeptide(L)'
;MNKEDILAKSRQENKNRDVAEISQTKDASRFAIILSLVFYCIYSMLALFADKPFNSGVSAIETCVIFAVYLHKSIKTRKNEHILCAVLMGAAFLMFSFVAIIELFQ
;
A
#
# COMPACT_ATOMS: atom_id res chain seq x y z
N MET A 1 -15.33 39.69 3.42
CA MET A 1 -14.16 38.79 3.40
C MET A 1 -13.91 38.42 1.95
N ASN A 2 -12.76 38.77 1.40
CA ASN A 2 -12.46 38.56 -0.01
C ASN A 2 -11.84 37.18 -0.24
N LYS A 3 -11.87 36.63 -1.46
CA LYS A 3 -11.34 35.28 -1.76
C LYS A 3 -9.87 35.11 -1.33
N GLU A 4 -9.08 36.16 -1.48
CA GLU A 4 -7.66 36.17 -1.09
C GLU A 4 -7.47 36.09 0.43
N ASP A 5 -8.31 36.77 1.22
CA ASP A 5 -8.25 36.72 2.69
C ASP A 5 -8.53 35.30 3.21
N ILE A 6 -9.47 34.59 2.57
CA ILE A 6 -9.83 33.21 2.90
C ILE A 6 -8.65 32.26 2.60
N LEU A 7 -8.03 32.43 1.43
CA LEU A 7 -6.89 31.61 1.02
C LEU A 7 -5.66 31.87 1.90
N ALA A 8 -5.38 33.14 2.24
CA ALA A 8 -4.28 33.51 3.13
C ALA A 8 -4.47 32.90 4.53
N LYS A 9 -5.68 33.02 5.08
CA LYS A 9 -6.02 32.44 6.39
C LYS A 9 -5.93 30.91 6.37
N SER A 10 -6.46 30.25 5.34
CA SER A 10 -6.38 28.79 5.17
C SER A 10 -4.93 28.29 5.03
N ARG A 11 -4.08 29.00 4.28
CA ARG A 11 -2.65 28.68 4.15
C ARG A 11 -1.93 28.86 5.48
N GLN A 12 -2.22 29.93 6.22
CA GLN A 12 -1.62 30.16 7.54
C GLN A 12 -2.02 29.07 8.54
N GLU A 13 -3.29 28.67 8.57
CA GLU A 13 -3.80 27.58 9.42
C GLU A 13 -3.18 26.23 9.05
N ASN A 14 -3.01 25.95 7.75
CA ASN A 14 -2.46 24.69 7.25
C ASN A 14 -0.93 24.68 7.10
N LYS A 15 -0.23 25.69 7.62
CA LYS A 15 1.24 25.82 7.51
C LYS A 15 1.74 25.74 6.07
N ASN A 16 1.05 26.43 5.16
CA ASN A 16 1.28 26.45 3.71
C ASN A 16 1.18 25.08 3.03
N ARG A 17 0.57 24.08 3.67
CA ARG A 17 0.29 22.79 3.03
C ARG A 17 -1.00 22.87 2.23
N ASP A 18 -0.95 22.40 0.99
CA ASP A 18 -2.17 22.20 0.22
C ASP A 18 -2.88 20.93 0.69
N VAL A 19 -3.81 21.11 1.62
CA VAL A 19 -4.57 20.00 2.20
C VAL A 19 -5.42 19.29 1.15
N ALA A 20 -5.90 20.01 0.14
CA ALA A 20 -6.72 19.46 -0.94
C ALA A 20 -5.88 18.54 -1.85
N GLU A 21 -4.67 18.95 -2.20
CA GLU A 21 -3.73 18.12 -2.96
C GLU A 21 -3.32 16.87 -2.18
N ILE A 22 -3.04 17.01 -0.88
CA ILE A 22 -2.71 15.88 0.00
C ILE A 22 -3.87 14.88 0.09
N SER A 23 -5.12 15.35 0.18
CA SER A 23 -6.28 14.46 0.21
C SER A 23 -6.49 13.75 -1.12
N GLN A 24 -6.41 14.47 -2.24
CA GLN A 24 -6.52 13.88 -3.58
C GLN A 24 -5.47 12.79 -3.80
N THR A 25 -4.22 13.05 -3.42
CA THR A 25 -3.12 12.09 -3.54
C THR A 25 -3.36 10.84 -2.69
N LYS A 26 -3.88 10.99 -1.46
CA LYS A 26 -4.23 9.86 -0.58
C LYS A 26 -5.34 9.00 -1.19
N ASP A 27 -6.36 9.62 -1.75
CA ASP A 27 -7.48 8.89 -2.35
C ASP A 27 -7.06 8.17 -3.64
N ALA A 28 -6.26 8.82 -4.50
CA ALA A 28 -5.65 8.18 -5.66
C ALA A 28 -4.75 6.99 -5.27
N SER A 29 -3.94 7.15 -4.21
CA SER A 29 -3.07 6.07 -3.71
C SER A 29 -3.89 4.89 -3.16
N ARG A 30 -4.98 5.17 -2.41
CA ARG A 30 -5.90 4.12 -1.93
C ARG A 30 -6.56 3.38 -3.08
N PHE A 31 -7.02 4.11 -4.09
CA PHE A 31 -7.61 3.51 -5.28
C PHE A 31 -6.60 2.62 -6.02
N ALA A 32 -5.37 3.08 -6.21
CA ALA A 32 -4.31 2.31 -6.85
C ALA A 32 -4.01 1.00 -6.10
N ILE A 33 -3.91 1.04 -4.76
CA ILE A 33 -3.68 -0.17 -3.93
C ILE A 33 -4.86 -1.14 -4.02
N ILE A 34 -6.10 -0.64 -4.00
CA ILE A 34 -7.28 -1.52 -4.13
C ILE A 34 -7.30 -2.15 -5.52
N LEU A 35 -7.03 -1.37 -6.56
CA LEU A 35 -7.00 -1.86 -7.94
C LEU A 35 -5.89 -2.89 -8.15
N SER A 36 -4.70 -2.68 -7.57
CA SER A 36 -3.60 -3.65 -7.64
C SER A 36 -3.98 -4.96 -6.97
N LEU A 37 -4.58 -4.90 -5.77
CA LEU A 37 -5.05 -6.08 -5.04
C LEU A 37 -6.11 -6.87 -5.83
N VAL A 38 -7.08 -6.18 -6.42
CA VAL A 38 -8.12 -6.81 -7.25
C VAL A 38 -7.49 -7.48 -8.45
N PHE A 39 -6.58 -6.80 -9.15
CA PHE A 39 -5.90 -7.36 -10.29
C PHE A 39 -5.03 -8.56 -9.92
N TYR A 40 -4.30 -8.49 -8.80
CA TYR A 40 -3.55 -9.59 -8.23
C TYR A 40 -4.46 -10.81 -7.98
N CYS A 41 -5.61 -10.63 -7.32
CA CYS A 41 -6.54 -11.73 -7.08
C CYS A 41 -7.03 -12.35 -8.39
N ILE A 42 -7.42 -11.55 -9.38
CA ILE A 42 -7.86 -12.04 -10.69
C ILE A 42 -6.73 -12.82 -11.37
N TYR A 43 -5.52 -12.26 -11.38
CA TYR A 43 -4.36 -12.89 -12.01
C TYR A 43 -3.99 -14.21 -11.33
N SER A 44 -3.99 -14.26 -10.00
CA SER A 44 -3.75 -15.49 -9.24
C SER A 44 -4.82 -16.55 -9.52
N MET A 45 -6.10 -16.18 -9.62
CA MET A 45 -7.17 -17.12 -9.98
C MET A 45 -7.00 -17.65 -11.40
N LEU A 46 -6.64 -16.80 -12.36
CA LEU A 46 -6.37 -17.23 -13.74
C LEU A 46 -5.16 -18.16 -13.83
N ALA A 47 -4.10 -17.90 -13.05
CA ALA A 47 -2.94 -18.79 -12.97
C ALA A 47 -3.33 -20.17 -12.46
N LEU A 48 -4.18 -20.25 -11.44
CA LEU A 48 -4.73 -21.52 -10.94
C LEU A 48 -5.55 -22.26 -12.01
N PHE A 49 -6.43 -21.56 -12.74
CA PHE A 49 -7.22 -22.18 -13.81
C PHE A 49 -6.39 -22.65 -15.00
N ALA A 50 -5.24 -22.02 -15.25
CA ALA A 50 -4.33 -22.37 -16.33
C ALA A 50 -3.28 -23.44 -15.93
N ASP A 51 -3.39 -24.03 -14.74
CA ASP A 51 -2.39 -24.92 -14.13
C ASP A 51 -0.97 -24.34 -14.21
N LYS A 52 -0.85 -23.02 -14.07
CA LYS A 52 0.43 -22.32 -14.07
C LYS A 52 0.98 -22.23 -12.65
N PRO A 53 2.32 -22.25 -12.50
CA PRO A 53 2.93 -22.07 -11.19
C PRO A 53 2.51 -20.73 -10.61
N PHE A 54 2.31 -20.73 -9.30
CA PHE A 54 1.99 -19.52 -8.55
C PHE A 54 3.14 -18.53 -8.66
N ASN A 55 2.83 -17.26 -8.95
CA ASN A 55 3.86 -16.25 -9.12
C ASN A 55 4.28 -15.66 -7.76
N SER A 56 5.34 -16.23 -7.20
CA SER A 56 5.89 -15.83 -5.90
C SER A 56 6.39 -14.38 -5.91
N GLY A 57 6.92 -13.90 -7.04
CA GLY A 57 7.42 -12.53 -7.19
C GLY A 57 6.31 -11.47 -7.12
N VAL A 58 5.20 -11.68 -7.83
CA VAL A 58 4.03 -10.78 -7.76
C VAL A 58 3.46 -10.77 -6.35
N SER A 59 3.41 -11.93 -5.70
CA SER A 59 2.94 -12.08 -4.31
C SER A 59 3.82 -11.35 -3.31
N ALA A 60 5.15 -11.37 -3.51
CA ALA A 60 6.09 -10.61 -2.72
C ALA A 60 5.87 -9.09 -2.86
N ILE A 61 5.64 -8.60 -4.08
CA ILE A 61 5.38 -7.17 -4.32
C ILE A 61 4.09 -6.72 -3.63
N GLU A 62 2.99 -7.45 -3.78
CA GLU A 62 1.71 -7.09 -3.17
C GLU A 62 1.78 -7.12 -1.64
N THR A 63 2.38 -8.17 -1.06
CA THR A 63 2.58 -8.24 0.40
C THR A 63 3.52 -7.14 0.92
N CYS A 64 4.51 -6.72 0.14
CA CYS A 64 5.37 -5.57 0.46
C CYS A 64 4.58 -4.26 0.55
N VAL A 65 3.68 -4.00 -0.41
CA VAL A 65 2.83 -2.80 -0.42
C VAL A 65 1.95 -2.76 0.83
N ILE A 66 1.27 -3.88 1.15
CA ILE A 66 0.40 -3.96 2.32
C ILE A 66 1.22 -3.83 3.61
N PHE A 67 2.38 -4.49 3.69
CA PHE A 67 3.31 -4.35 4.80
C PHE A 67 3.72 -2.89 5.01
N ALA A 68 4.13 -2.17 3.96
CA ALA A 68 4.52 -0.76 4.05
C ALA A 68 3.39 0.13 4.59
N VAL A 69 2.15 -0.11 4.16
CA VAL A 69 0.96 0.62 4.67
C VAL A 69 0.80 0.39 6.18
N TYR A 70 0.84 -0.85 6.64
CA TYR A 70 0.65 -1.16 8.06
C TYR A 70 1.85 -0.81 8.93
N LEU A 71 3.07 -0.88 8.40
CA LEU A 71 4.28 -0.42 9.06
C LEU A 71 4.21 1.10 9.29
N HIS A 72 3.82 1.87 8.27
CA HIS A 72 3.69 3.32 8.44
C HIS A 72 2.59 3.66 9.45
N LYS A 73 1.44 2.97 9.39
CA LYS A 73 0.35 3.13 10.37
C LYS A 73 0.79 2.76 11.78
N SER A 74 1.53 1.67 11.96
CA SER A 74 1.98 1.21 13.27
C SER A 74 2.95 2.20 13.92
N ILE A 75 3.89 2.77 13.15
CA ILE A 75 4.80 3.83 13.61
C ILE A 75 4.02 5.07 14.06
N LYS A 76 3.02 5.49 13.27
CA LYS A 76 2.23 6.70 13.52
C LYS A 76 1.26 6.58 14.69
N THR A 77 0.53 5.47 14.79
CA THR A 77 -0.58 5.34 15.75
C THR A 77 -0.25 4.48 16.95
N ARG A 78 0.82 3.67 16.90
CA ARG A 78 1.24 2.70 17.94
C ARG A 78 0.12 1.78 18.42
N LYS A 79 -0.85 1.48 17.54
CA LYS A 79 -1.96 0.57 17.83
C LYS A 79 -1.53 -0.88 17.61
N ASN A 80 -1.86 -1.75 18.57
CA ASN A 80 -1.50 -3.18 18.50
C ASN A 80 -2.05 -3.86 17.23
N GLU A 81 -3.26 -3.51 16.80
CA GLU A 81 -3.86 -4.04 15.56
C GLU A 81 -2.98 -3.77 14.33
N HIS A 82 -2.45 -2.55 14.18
CA HIS A 82 -1.60 -2.20 13.03
C HIS A 82 -0.21 -2.82 13.14
N ILE A 83 0.31 -2.96 14.36
CA ILE A 83 1.57 -3.67 14.61
C ILE A 83 1.42 -5.14 14.21
N LEU A 84 0.34 -5.81 14.65
CA LEU A 84 0.07 -7.21 14.31
C LEU A 84 -0.07 -7.39 12.80
N CYS A 85 -0.85 -6.56 12.12
CA CYS A 85 -0.96 -6.59 10.66
C CYS A 85 0.40 -6.38 9.97
N ALA A 86 1.22 -5.44 10.45
CA ALA A 86 2.56 -5.22 9.91
C ALA A 86 3.47 -6.44 10.08
N VAL A 87 3.44 -7.11 11.24
CA VAL A 87 4.23 -8.32 11.48
C VAL A 87 3.79 -9.46 10.55
N LEU A 88 2.48 -9.70 10.45
CA LEU A 88 1.95 -10.77 9.59
C LEU A 88 2.28 -10.53 8.11
N MET A 89 2.06 -9.32 7.61
CA MET A 89 2.33 -8.97 6.22
C MET A 89 3.83 -8.91 5.93
N GLY A 90 4.64 -8.47 6.90
CA GLY A 90 6.10 -8.50 6.80
C GLY A 90 6.64 -9.93 6.74
N ALA A 91 6.11 -10.85 7.55
CA ALA A 91 6.49 -12.26 7.49
C ALA A 91 6.11 -12.90 6.15
N ALA A 92 4.91 -12.62 5.63
CA ALA A 92 4.48 -13.08 4.31
C ALA A 92 5.38 -12.50 3.18
N PHE A 93 5.70 -11.21 3.25
CA PHE A 93 6.61 -10.55 2.31
C PHE A 93 7.98 -11.23 2.28
N LEU A 94 8.58 -11.50 3.44
CA LEU A 94 9.88 -12.16 3.53
C LEU A 94 9.82 -13.59 2.96
N MET A 95 8.76 -14.33 3.26
CA MET A 95 8.55 -15.70 2.76
C MET A 95 8.44 -15.71 1.23
N PHE A 96 7.54 -14.90 0.65
CA PHE A 96 7.36 -14.85 -0.80
C PHE A 96 8.59 -14.30 -1.52
N SER A 97 9.30 -13.32 -0.92
CA SER A 97 10.55 -12.81 -1.48
C SER A 97 11.62 -13.90 -1.50
N PHE A 98 11.75 -14.69 -0.44
CA PHE A 98 12.70 -15.79 -0.39
C PHE A 98 12.42 -16.83 -1.49
N VAL A 99 11.17 -17.24 -1.65
CA VAL A 99 10.76 -18.18 -2.71
C VAL A 99 11.01 -17.58 -4.10
N ALA A 100 10.59 -16.33 -4.33
CA ALA A 100 10.79 -15.64 -5.60
C ALA A 100 12.29 -15.50 -5.97
N ILE A 101 13.16 -15.25 -4.99
CA ILE A 101 14.60 -15.20 -5.20
C ILE A 101 15.14 -16.58 -5.59
N ILE A 102 14.69 -17.65 -4.96
CA ILE A 102 15.09 -19.02 -5.35
C ILE A 102 14.68 -19.32 -6.78
N GLU A 103 13.43 -18.97 -7.15
CA GLU A 103 12.91 -19.16 -8.51
C GLU A 103 13.70 -18.39 -9.59
N LEU A 104 14.40 -17.30 -9.25
CA LEU A 104 15.25 -16.57 -10.21
C LEU A 104 16.54 -17.31 -10.59
N PHE A 105 16.98 -18.27 -9.77
CA PHE A 105 18.24 -18.99 -9.97
C PHE A 105 18.04 -20.48 -10.31
N GLN A 106 16.80 -20.91 -10.52
CA GLN A 106 16.43 -22.26 -11.00
C GLN A 106 16.08 -22.22 -12.49
#